data_AF-A0A9E2QGS8-F1
#
_entry.id   AF-A0A9E2QGS8-F1
#
_cell.length_a   1.000
_cell.length_b   1.000
_cell.length_c   1.000
_cell.angle_alpha   90.00
_cell.angle_beta   90.00
_cell.angle_gamma   90.00
#
_symmetry.space_group_name_H-M   'P 1'
#
loop_
_entity.id
_entity.type
_entity.pdbx_description
1 polymer ?
#
loop_
_entity_poly.entity_id
_entity_poly.type
_entity_poly.pdbx_seq_one_letter_code
_entity_poly.pdbx_strand_id
1 'polypeptide(L)'
;MSNMLGSWRQLDSKDIPFKFLAFCNAYLDSAERLCKVLKRSTRKATYERGAVVLYLTFHSVELFFKACILHKRPDERFHHDIKHYEKRYRNIYPGKKYKIEIPFGTEYSGQEPPDIEQLGWVTPPQEQLHRYPVDKHGKEWNVIPAFEPTLFLIEIERLKKDICRVKAEIFNS
;
A
#
# COMPACT_ATOMS: atom_id res chain seq x y z
N MET A 1 9.20 -11.37 -32.12
CA MET A 1 10.29 -11.28 -31.12
C MET A 1 9.69 -10.79 -29.82
N SER A 2 9.96 -11.45 -28.70
CA SER A 2 9.53 -11.00 -27.37
C SER A 2 10.42 -9.81 -26.95
N ASN A 3 9.82 -8.66 -26.66
CA ASN A 3 10.54 -7.53 -26.09
C ASN A 3 10.80 -7.82 -24.61
N MET A 4 11.99 -8.31 -24.29
CA MET A 4 12.43 -8.45 -22.90
C MET A 4 12.60 -7.04 -22.30
N LEU A 5 11.83 -6.74 -21.26
CA LEU A 5 11.92 -5.49 -20.52
C LEU A 5 12.94 -5.67 -19.38
N GLY A 6 14.15 -5.13 -19.55
CA GLY A 6 15.20 -5.12 -18.53
C GLY A 6 15.27 -3.79 -17.76
N SER A 7 15.60 -3.84 -16.47
CA SER A 7 15.76 -2.66 -15.61
C SER A 7 16.83 -1.68 -16.11
N TRP A 8 17.84 -2.20 -16.79
CA TRP A 8 19.08 -1.52 -17.20
C TRP A 8 18.88 -0.27 -18.09
N ARG A 9 17.75 -0.17 -18.80
CA ARG A 9 17.49 0.94 -19.74
C ARG A 9 16.50 1.98 -19.23
N GLN A 10 15.60 1.61 -18.32
CA GLN A 10 14.45 2.44 -17.95
C GLN A 10 14.55 3.03 -16.54
N LEU A 11 15.29 2.36 -15.66
CA LEU A 11 15.42 2.77 -14.27
C LEU A 11 16.84 3.19 -13.91
N ASP A 12 17.88 2.65 -14.54
CA ASP A 12 19.27 2.92 -14.13
C ASP A 12 19.69 4.39 -14.22
N SER A 13 19.07 5.16 -15.12
CA SER A 13 19.28 6.61 -15.23
C SER A 13 18.52 7.45 -14.20
N LYS A 14 17.69 6.83 -13.34
CA LYS A 14 16.88 7.52 -12.34
C LYS A 14 17.51 7.42 -10.96
N ASP A 15 17.44 8.50 -10.19
CA ASP A 15 17.77 8.44 -8.78
C ASP A 15 16.83 7.49 -8.03
N ILE A 16 17.31 6.95 -6.91
CA ILE A 16 16.59 5.96 -6.10
C ILE A 16 15.15 6.38 -5.76
N PRO A 17 14.85 7.63 -5.33
CA PRO A 17 13.47 8.06 -5.10
C PRO A 17 12.55 7.88 -6.33
N PHE A 18 13.04 8.19 -7.53
CA PHE A 18 12.28 8.07 -8.76
C PHE A 18 12.10 6.61 -9.20
N LYS A 19 13.05 5.72 -8.86
CA LYS A 19 12.87 4.27 -8.99
C LYS A 19 11.71 3.80 -8.11
N PHE A 20 11.69 4.18 -6.83
CA PHE A 20 10.58 3.88 -5.92
C PHE A 20 9.23 4.41 -6.44
N LEU A 21 9.18 5.65 -6.96
CA LEU A 21 7.96 6.18 -7.58
C LEU A 21 7.52 5.36 -8.79
N ALA A 22 8.43 4.89 -9.63
CA ALA A 22 8.08 4.06 -10.78
C ALA A 22 7.43 2.73 -10.33
N PHE A 23 8.02 2.06 -9.34
CA PHE A 23 7.43 0.85 -8.77
C PHE A 23 6.09 1.12 -8.09
N CYS A 24 5.98 2.18 -7.27
CA CYS A 24 4.73 2.61 -6.65
C CYS A 24 3.59 2.69 -7.70
N ASN A 25 3.82 3.43 -8.79
CA ASN A 25 2.82 3.57 -9.85
C ASN A 25 2.47 2.23 -10.51
N ALA A 26 3.46 1.36 -10.75
CA ALA A 26 3.24 0.05 -11.36
C ALA A 26 2.42 -0.89 -10.44
N TYR A 27 2.70 -0.89 -9.14
CA TYR A 27 1.93 -1.66 -8.16
C TYR A 27 0.49 -1.17 -8.05
N LEU A 28 0.27 0.14 -8.00
CA LEU A 28 -1.08 0.71 -7.93
C LEU A 28 -1.90 0.50 -9.21
N ASP A 29 -1.29 0.64 -10.39
CA ASP A 29 -1.94 0.34 -11.67
C ASP A 29 -2.32 -1.15 -11.76
N SER A 30 -1.44 -2.04 -11.29
CA SER A 30 -1.72 -3.48 -11.24
C SER A 30 -2.87 -3.81 -10.29
N ALA A 31 -2.90 -3.18 -9.11
CA ALA A 31 -3.97 -3.33 -8.13
C ALA A 31 -5.31 -2.89 -8.73
N GLU A 32 -5.35 -1.73 -9.38
CA GLU A 32 -6.56 -1.19 -10.02
C GLU A 32 -7.08 -2.11 -11.12
N ARG A 33 -6.19 -2.60 -12.00
CA ARG A 33 -6.56 -3.51 -13.09
C ARG A 33 -7.16 -4.80 -12.56
N LEU A 34 -6.52 -5.40 -11.55
CA LEU A 34 -7.04 -6.61 -10.92
C LEU A 34 -8.39 -6.33 -10.24
N CYS A 35 -8.50 -5.24 -9.48
CA CYS A 35 -9.73 -4.85 -8.81
C CYS A 35 -10.90 -4.66 -9.80
N LYS A 36 -10.64 -4.02 -10.96
CA LYS A 36 -11.61 -3.90 -12.07
C LYS A 36 -12.06 -5.24 -12.62
N VAL A 37 -11.17 -6.23 -12.69
CA VAL A 37 -11.53 -7.61 -13.10
C VAL A 37 -12.43 -8.27 -12.05
N LEU A 38 -12.09 -8.15 -10.76
CA LEU A 38 -12.89 -8.73 -9.68
C LEU A 38 -14.28 -8.10 -9.59
N LYS A 39 -14.37 -6.77 -9.71
CA LYS A 39 -15.64 -6.02 -9.76
C LYS A 39 -16.57 -6.51 -10.89
N ARG A 40 -16.01 -6.84 -12.07
CA ARG A 40 -16.78 -7.28 -13.24
C ARG A 40 -17.21 -8.74 -13.18
N SER A 41 -16.60 -9.57 -12.33
CA SER A 41 -16.81 -11.01 -12.35
C SER A 41 -16.86 -11.59 -10.94
N THR A 42 -18.07 -11.80 -10.45
CA THR A 42 -18.34 -12.43 -9.14
C THR A 42 -17.72 -13.82 -9.04
N ARG A 43 -17.68 -14.60 -10.13
CA ARG A 43 -16.97 -15.90 -10.19
C ARG A 43 -15.46 -15.80 -9.97
N LYS A 44 -14.85 -14.65 -10.30
CA LYS A 44 -13.42 -14.41 -10.11
C LYS A 44 -13.13 -13.69 -8.79
N ALA A 45 -14.12 -13.08 -8.16
CA ALA A 45 -14.03 -12.31 -6.93
C ALA A 45 -13.95 -13.23 -5.71
N THR A 46 -12.77 -13.82 -5.52
CA THR A 46 -12.43 -14.61 -4.34
C THR A 46 -11.57 -13.80 -3.38
N TYR A 47 -11.57 -14.17 -2.09
CA TYR A 47 -10.80 -13.42 -1.10
C TYR A 47 -9.31 -13.43 -1.39
N GLU A 48 -8.72 -14.56 -1.79
CA GLU A 48 -7.29 -14.66 -2.08
C GLU A 48 -6.87 -13.73 -3.23
N ARG A 49 -7.75 -13.47 -4.20
CA ARG A 49 -7.51 -12.46 -5.23
C ARG A 49 -7.70 -11.04 -4.72
N GLY A 50 -8.66 -10.83 -3.83
CA GLY A 50 -8.84 -9.57 -3.11
C GLY A 50 -7.63 -9.22 -2.24
N ALA A 51 -7.06 -10.20 -1.53
CA ALA A 51 -5.84 -10.08 -0.74
C ALA A 51 -4.65 -9.64 -1.60
N VAL A 52 -4.55 -10.11 -2.84
CA VAL A 52 -3.55 -9.61 -3.79
C VAL A 52 -3.80 -8.13 -4.12
N VAL A 53 -5.04 -7.69 -4.35
CA VAL A 53 -5.35 -6.27 -4.56
C VAL A 53 -4.93 -5.44 -3.33
N LEU A 54 -5.29 -5.89 -2.13
CA LEU A 54 -4.93 -5.24 -0.86
C LEU A 54 -3.41 -5.12 -0.73
N TYR A 55 -2.67 -6.21 -0.96
CA TYR A 55 -1.22 -6.24 -0.90
C TYR A 55 -0.56 -5.30 -1.92
N LEU A 56 -1.00 -5.31 -3.18
CA LEU A 56 -0.43 -4.46 -4.23
C LEU A 56 -0.64 -2.97 -3.89
N THR A 57 -1.83 -2.61 -3.42
CA THR A 57 -2.12 -1.24 -3.00
C THR A 57 -1.30 -0.87 -1.76
N PHE A 58 -1.17 -1.77 -0.78
CA PHE A 58 -0.37 -1.56 0.44
C PHE A 58 1.09 -1.30 0.10
N HIS A 59 1.66 -2.16 -0.74
CA HIS A 59 3.04 -2.05 -1.14
C HIS A 59 3.28 -0.79 -1.98
N SER A 60 2.33 -0.38 -2.82
CA SER A 60 2.41 0.92 -3.51
C SER A 60 2.54 2.09 -2.52
N VAL A 61 1.78 2.10 -1.43
CA VAL A 61 1.85 3.17 -0.42
C VAL A 61 3.20 3.16 0.30
N GLU A 62 3.69 1.98 0.69
CA GLU A 62 5.04 1.85 1.29
C GLU A 62 6.12 2.43 0.37
N LEU A 63 6.11 2.06 -0.91
CA LEU A 63 7.08 2.54 -1.90
C LEU A 63 6.95 4.05 -2.14
N PHE A 64 5.73 4.60 -2.09
CA PHE A 64 5.51 6.04 -2.17
C PHE A 64 6.17 6.77 -1.00
N PHE A 65 5.96 6.32 0.24
CA PHE A 65 6.59 6.93 1.40
C PHE A 65 8.11 6.81 1.36
N LYS A 66 8.64 5.65 0.97
CA LYS A 66 10.08 5.47 0.75
C LYS A 66 10.63 6.49 -0.25
N ALA A 67 9.96 6.70 -1.38
CA ALA A 67 10.36 7.70 -2.35
C ALA A 67 10.41 9.11 -1.76
N CYS A 68 9.33 9.54 -1.10
CA CYS A 68 9.25 10.87 -0.49
C CYS A 68 10.31 11.07 0.59
N ILE A 69 10.50 10.09 1.47
CA ILE A 69 11.48 10.17 2.55
C ILE A 69 12.90 10.29 1.98
N LEU A 70 13.29 9.41 1.04
CA LEU A 70 14.62 9.49 0.43
C LEU A 70 14.86 10.75 -0.36
N HIS A 71 13.82 11.32 -0.98
CA HIS A 71 13.95 12.57 -1.70
C HIS A 71 14.39 13.72 -0.78
N LYS A 72 13.97 13.72 0.49
CA LYS A 72 14.39 14.73 1.48
C LYS A 72 15.58 14.28 2.35
N ARG A 73 15.74 12.97 2.56
CA ARG A 73 16.70 12.33 3.45
C ARG A 73 17.38 11.17 2.71
N PRO A 74 18.37 11.44 1.84
CA PRO A 74 18.96 10.42 0.97
C PRO A 74 19.68 9.30 1.74
N ASP A 75 20.12 9.57 2.96
CA ASP A 75 20.83 8.59 3.82
C ASP A 75 19.89 7.74 4.70
N GLU A 76 18.57 7.92 4.59
CA GLU A 76 17.61 7.18 5.39
C GLU A 76 17.68 5.68 5.09
N ARG A 77 17.79 4.86 6.14
CA ARG A 77 17.78 3.40 6.02
C ARG A 77 16.36 2.87 6.17
N PHE A 78 16.09 1.77 5.48
CA PHE A 78 14.74 1.22 5.35
C PHE A 78 14.53 -0.07 6.13
N HIS A 79 13.32 -0.19 6.70
CA HIS A 79 12.77 -1.36 7.39
C HIS A 79 11.34 -1.58 6.89
N HIS A 80 10.78 -2.79 6.93
CA HIS A 80 9.44 -3.04 6.37
C HIS A 80 8.32 -2.72 7.38
N ASP A 81 8.15 -1.44 7.72
CA ASP A 81 7.06 -0.97 8.59
C ASP A 81 6.38 0.27 8.00
N ILE A 82 5.18 0.08 7.45
CA ILE A 82 4.39 1.16 6.85
C ILE A 82 3.97 2.22 7.87
N LYS A 83 3.69 1.85 9.13
CA LYS A 83 3.26 2.80 10.16
C LYS A 83 4.42 3.71 10.54
N HIS A 84 5.62 3.13 10.63
CA HIS A 84 6.85 3.90 10.78
C HIS A 84 7.02 4.87 9.60
N TYR A 85 6.86 4.41 8.36
CA TYR A 85 7.01 5.27 7.19
C TYR A 85 5.96 6.36 7.08
N GLU A 86 4.71 6.07 7.40
CA GLU A 86 3.65 7.07 7.42
C GLU A 86 3.97 8.17 8.44
N LYS A 87 4.36 7.78 9.67
CA LYS A 87 4.76 8.74 10.71
C LYS A 87 5.96 9.56 10.25
N ARG A 88 6.98 8.91 9.67
CA ARG A 88 8.18 9.57 9.16
C ARG A 88 7.85 10.56 8.03
N TYR A 89 7.00 10.16 7.10
CA TYR A 89 6.49 10.99 6.01
C TYR A 89 5.77 12.23 6.54
N ARG A 90 4.81 12.06 7.46
CA ARG A 90 4.03 13.16 8.06
C ARG A 90 4.92 14.16 8.79
N ASN A 91 6.00 13.70 9.43
CA ASN A 91 6.97 14.56 10.11
C ASN A 91 7.82 15.37 9.11
N ILE A 92 8.19 14.79 7.97
CA ILE A 92 9.01 15.46 6.95
C ILE A 92 8.17 16.44 6.12
N TYR A 93 6.93 16.07 5.82
CA TYR A 93 6.01 16.83 4.97
C TYR A 93 4.76 17.25 5.76
N PRO A 94 4.89 18.18 6.72
CA PRO A 94 3.75 18.67 7.46
C PRO A 94 2.86 19.55 6.56
N GLY A 95 1.54 19.42 6.69
CA GLY A 95 0.58 20.33 6.08
C GLY A 95 -0.46 19.64 5.20
N LYS A 96 -1.60 20.31 5.01
CA LYS A 96 -2.78 19.76 4.31
C LYS A 96 -2.47 19.37 2.86
N LYS A 97 -1.59 20.11 2.18
CA LYS A 97 -1.22 19.83 0.79
C LYS A 97 -0.44 18.53 0.59
N TYR A 98 0.15 17.98 1.66
CA TYR A 98 0.83 16.68 1.67
C TYR A 98 -0.03 15.56 2.29
N LYS A 99 -1.28 15.84 2.68
CA LYS A 99 -2.16 14.79 3.23
C LYS A 99 -2.46 13.75 2.14
N ILE A 100 -2.38 12.48 2.51
CA ILE A 100 -2.80 11.32 1.74
C ILE A 100 -3.74 10.48 2.60
N GLU A 101 -4.84 10.01 2.02
CA GLU A 101 -5.74 9.07 2.70
C GLU A 101 -5.35 7.63 2.37
N ILE A 102 -5.01 6.86 3.41
CA ILE A 102 -4.53 5.48 3.27
C ILE A 102 -5.72 4.53 3.47
N PRO A 103 -6.00 3.62 2.53
CA PRO A 103 -7.20 2.79 2.56
C PRO A 103 -7.06 1.50 3.40
N PHE A 104 -6.20 1.52 4.43
CA PHE A 104 -5.87 0.35 5.26
C PHE A 104 -6.16 0.58 6.75
N GLY A 105 -7.06 1.51 7.07
CA GLY A 105 -7.54 1.69 8.44
C GLY A 105 -8.32 0.47 8.91
N THR A 106 -8.07 0.01 10.14
CA THR A 106 -8.97 -0.94 10.80
C THR A 106 -10.24 -0.18 11.20
N GLU A 107 -11.37 -0.52 10.59
CA GLU A 107 -12.68 0.02 10.96
C GLU A 107 -13.34 -0.91 11.99
N TYR A 108 -13.64 -0.38 13.18
CA TYR A 108 -14.42 -1.08 14.19
C TYR A 108 -15.91 -0.78 13.96
N SER A 109 -16.69 -1.81 13.62
CA SER A 109 -18.14 -1.67 13.46
C SER A 109 -18.82 -1.61 14.83
N GLY A 110 -19.16 -0.41 15.29
CA GLY A 110 -20.17 -0.17 16.34
C GLY A 110 -19.83 -0.58 17.78
N GLN A 111 -18.64 -1.11 18.05
CA GLN A 111 -18.11 -1.30 19.40
C GLN A 111 -16.80 -0.51 19.48
N GLU A 112 -16.59 0.23 20.57
CA GLU A 112 -15.23 0.69 20.91
C GLU A 112 -14.30 -0.52 20.79
N PRO A 113 -13.08 -0.36 20.22
CA PRO A 113 -12.14 -1.46 20.15
C PRO A 113 -12.07 -2.10 21.53
N PRO A 114 -12.47 -3.38 21.70
CA PRO A 114 -12.29 -4.03 23.00
C PRO A 114 -10.81 -3.91 23.32
N ASP A 115 -10.48 -3.57 24.56
CA ASP A 115 -9.11 -3.27 24.97
C ASP A 115 -8.18 -4.41 24.51
N ILE A 116 -7.50 -4.19 23.38
CA ILE A 116 -7.02 -5.27 22.50
C ILE A 116 -5.85 -5.99 23.18
N GLU A 117 -5.18 -5.26 24.08
CA GLU A 117 -4.18 -5.75 25.01
C GLU A 117 -4.77 -6.70 26.07
N GLN A 118 -5.99 -6.46 26.55
CA GLN A 118 -6.64 -7.31 27.56
C GLN A 118 -7.12 -8.65 26.99
N LEU A 119 -7.42 -8.70 25.69
CA LEU A 119 -7.81 -9.95 25.03
C LEU A 119 -6.61 -10.80 24.56
N GLY A 120 -5.38 -10.26 24.59
CA GLY A 120 -4.18 -10.92 24.06
C GLY A 120 -4.17 -11.00 22.52
N TRP A 121 -4.93 -10.12 21.84
CA TRP A 121 -5.05 -10.12 20.39
C TRP A 121 -3.88 -9.36 19.78
N VAL A 122 -2.91 -10.09 19.23
CA VAL A 122 -1.85 -9.48 18.44
C VAL A 122 -2.42 -9.17 17.06
N THR A 123 -2.64 -7.87 16.76
CA THR A 123 -3.00 -7.44 15.41
C THR A 123 -1.93 -7.93 14.44
N PRO A 124 -2.30 -8.74 13.44
CA PRO A 124 -1.33 -9.27 12.50
C PRO A 124 -0.66 -8.12 11.73
N PRO A 125 0.65 -8.20 11.46
CA PRO A 125 1.31 -7.22 10.63
C PRO A 125 0.60 -7.15 9.26
N GLN A 126 0.13 -5.96 8.87
CA GLN A 126 -0.70 -5.80 7.66
C GLN A 126 0.03 -6.27 6.40
N GLU A 127 1.35 -6.13 6.37
CA GLU A 127 2.18 -6.60 5.27
C GLU A 127 2.21 -8.14 5.16
N GLN A 128 1.92 -8.86 6.24
CA GLN A 128 1.87 -10.32 6.28
C GLN A 128 0.45 -10.85 6.07
N LEU A 129 -0.55 -10.17 6.63
CA LEU A 129 -1.95 -10.59 6.58
C LEU A 129 -2.46 -10.81 5.15
N HIS A 130 -2.02 -9.97 4.21
CA HIS A 130 -2.44 -10.07 2.81
C HIS A 130 -1.63 -11.07 1.97
N ARG A 131 -0.54 -11.63 2.52
CA ARG A 131 0.40 -12.50 1.79
C ARG A 131 0.33 -13.95 2.22
N TYR A 132 0.06 -14.18 3.50
CA TYR A 132 0.11 -15.51 4.07
C TYR A 132 -1.23 -15.81 4.75
N PRO A 133 -1.79 -17.02 4.57
CA PRO A 133 -3.01 -17.42 5.26
C PRO A 133 -2.78 -17.70 6.76
N VAL A 134 -1.51 -17.86 7.17
CA VAL A 134 -1.09 -18.21 8.52
C VAL A 134 0.12 -17.37 8.95
N ASP A 135 0.37 -17.29 10.25
CA ASP A 135 1.55 -16.69 10.82
C ASP A 135 2.82 -17.55 10.60
N LYS A 136 3.97 -17.05 11.06
CA LYS A 136 5.26 -17.75 10.96
C LYS A 136 5.33 -19.09 11.71
N HIS A 137 4.36 -19.38 12.57
CA HIS A 137 4.22 -20.62 13.32
C HIS A 137 3.17 -21.56 12.71
N GLY A 138 2.55 -21.19 11.60
CA GLY A 138 1.49 -21.97 10.94
C GLY A 138 0.11 -21.80 11.57
N LYS A 139 -0.07 -20.81 12.46
CA LYS A 139 -1.36 -20.52 13.08
C LYS A 139 -2.16 -19.55 12.22
N GLU A 140 -3.44 -19.82 12.02
CA GLU A 140 -4.34 -18.89 11.32
C GLU A 140 -4.42 -17.53 12.02
N TRP A 141 -4.60 -16.49 11.22
CA TRP A 141 -4.82 -15.15 11.74
C TRP A 141 -6.17 -15.06 12.46
N ASN A 142 -6.19 -14.49 13.66
CA ASN A 142 -7.43 -14.24 14.40
C ASN A 142 -8.15 -12.97 13.90
N VAL A 143 -8.56 -12.97 12.63
CA VAL A 143 -9.30 -11.88 11.99
C VAL A 143 -10.37 -12.45 11.06
N ILE A 144 -11.40 -11.66 10.76
CA ILE A 144 -12.37 -11.98 9.70
C ILE A 144 -11.97 -11.18 8.46
N PRO A 145 -11.26 -11.80 7.50
CA PRO A 145 -10.85 -11.10 6.30
C PRO A 145 -12.06 -10.81 5.40
N ALA A 146 -12.19 -9.57 4.94
CA ALA A 146 -13.20 -9.17 3.96
C ALA A 146 -12.57 -8.32 2.86
N PHE A 147 -13.14 -8.40 1.67
CA PHE A 147 -12.77 -7.57 0.53
C PHE A 147 -13.99 -7.38 -0.38
N GLU A 148 -14.35 -6.13 -0.64
CA GLU A 148 -15.39 -5.78 -1.60
C GLU A 148 -14.78 -4.96 -2.76
N PRO A 149 -14.73 -5.51 -3.99
CA PRO A 149 -14.04 -4.87 -5.10
C PRO A 149 -14.58 -3.50 -5.49
N THR A 150 -15.88 -3.26 -5.36
CA THR A 150 -16.52 -2.02 -5.81
C THR A 150 -16.11 -0.83 -4.96
N LEU A 151 -16.20 -0.96 -3.65
CA LEU A 151 -15.80 0.01 -2.64
C LEU A 151 -14.29 0.19 -2.67
N PHE A 152 -13.52 -0.91 -2.73
CA PHE A 152 -12.07 -0.79 -2.73
C PHE A 152 -11.51 -0.15 -4.01
N LEU A 153 -12.21 -0.26 -5.14
CA LEU A 153 -11.82 0.47 -6.35
C LEU A 153 -11.93 2.00 -6.17
N ILE A 154 -12.94 2.48 -5.44
CA ILE A 154 -13.08 3.92 -5.13
C ILE A 154 -11.89 4.40 -4.30
N GLU A 155 -11.45 3.59 -3.34
CA GLU A 155 -10.28 3.87 -2.52
C GLU A 155 -8.97 3.91 -3.34
N ILE A 156 -8.78 2.96 -4.27
CA ILE A 156 -7.65 3.00 -5.21
C ILE A 156 -7.67 4.27 -6.06
N GLU A 157 -8.84 4.66 -6.59
CA GLU A 157 -8.96 5.86 -7.42
C GLU A 157 -8.67 7.14 -6.62
N ARG A 158 -9.09 7.21 -5.36
CA ARG A 158 -8.75 8.32 -4.45
C ARG A 158 -7.25 8.36 -4.18
N LEU A 159 -6.65 7.22 -3.84
CA LEU A 159 -5.23 7.11 -3.56
C LEU A 159 -4.38 7.54 -4.77
N LYS A 160 -4.76 7.15 -6.00
CA LYS A 160 -4.09 7.60 -7.23
C LYS A 160 -4.10 9.12 -7.37
N LYS A 161 -5.23 9.77 -7.10
CA LYS A 161 -5.36 11.23 -7.14
C LYS A 161 -4.47 11.90 -6.11
N ASP A 162 -4.46 11.37 -4.87
CA ASP A 162 -3.62 11.88 -3.80
C ASP A 162 -2.13 11.74 -4.12
N ILE A 163 -1.68 10.56 -4.54
CA ILE A 163 -0.28 10.33 -4.93
C ILE A 163 0.11 11.26 -6.08
N CYS A 164 -0.74 11.43 -7.09
CA CYS A 164 -0.44 12.33 -8.21
C CYS A 164 -0.27 13.78 -7.75
N ARG A 165 -1.19 14.28 -6.93
CA ARG A 165 -1.17 15.63 -6.36
C ARG A 165 0.07 15.84 -5.49
N VAL A 166 0.32 14.96 -4.53
CA VAL A 166 1.44 15.07 -3.60
C VAL A 166 2.77 14.92 -4.32
N LYS A 167 2.88 14.04 -5.32
CA LYS A 167 4.10 13.91 -6.13
C LYS A 167 4.44 15.23 -6.82
N ALA A 168 3.45 15.92 -7.40
CA ALA A 168 3.66 17.22 -8.02
C ALA A 168 4.15 18.26 -6.99
N GLU A 169 3.60 18.25 -5.77
CA GLU A 169 4.02 19.15 -4.69
C GLU A 169 5.41 18.88 -4.14
N ILE A 170 5.92 17.64 -4.22
CA ILE A 170 7.20 17.24 -3.60
C ILE A 170 8.35 17.20 -4.60
N PHE A 171 8.11 16.74 -5.82
CA PHE A 171 9.17 16.40 -6.78
C PHE A 171 9.24 17.37 -7.98
N ASN A 172 8.26 18.26 -8.14
CA ASN A 172 8.25 19.27 -9.20
C ASN A 172 8.37 20.71 -8.65
N SER A 173 8.69 20.84 -7.36
CA SER A 173 8.80 22.10 -6.62
C SER A 173 10.24 22.49 -6.33
#